data_AF-A0A8T7CU66-F1
#
_entry.id   AF-A0A8T7CU66-F1
#
_cell.length_a   1.000
_cell.length_b   1.000
_cell.length_c   1.000
_cell.angle_alpha   90.00
_cell.angle_beta   90.00
_cell.angle_gamma   90.00
#
_symmetry.space_group_name_H-M   'P 1'
#
loop_
_entity.id
_entity.type
_entity.pdbx_description
1 polymer ?
#
loop_
_entity_poly.entity_id
_entity_poly.type
_entity_poly.pdbx_seq_one_letter_code
_entity_poly.pdbx_strand_id
1 'polypeptide(L)'
;MENTELGSDELLNLVWEQVVDFSVADSNEVVLNQRFYPELSVAFDISEAQPLAWAFPKSDDDSLYKAASDFIHRMKKSGELDTLIERYYGHIEKFNYVGTRTYIKHVHKRLPEYQELFETAARQYEMDWRLLAAVGYQESHWNPGARSPTGVRGIMMLTLPTAEYLGVSDRIDPEQSISGGAQYLANLMKRIPQRIQDPDRTWLALAAYNVGLGHLEDARIITQIRGGNPDVWVDVKENLPLLSRSKWYSKTKHGYARGREPVHYVENIRSYYDILTWFDEQDKNVIAYPEQGSNVLKNALSPAL
;
A
#
# COMPACT_ATOMS: atom_id res chain seq x y z
N MET A 1 1.95 25.93 -23.52
CA MET A 1 2.65 25.06 -24.48
C MET A 1 2.37 23.64 -24.06
N GLU A 2 2.02 22.78 -25.01
CA GLU A 2 1.88 21.34 -24.79
C GLU A 2 3.29 20.74 -24.80
N ASN A 3 3.69 20.02 -23.75
CA ASN A 3 4.98 19.35 -23.68
C ASN A 3 4.77 17.89 -24.10
N THR A 4 5.40 17.48 -25.20
CA THR A 4 5.24 16.13 -25.79
C THR A 4 6.31 15.14 -25.35
N GLU A 5 7.28 15.56 -24.56
CA GLU A 5 8.41 14.73 -24.14
C GLU A 5 8.26 14.18 -22.73
N LEU A 6 7.58 14.92 -21.84
CA LEU A 6 7.44 14.54 -20.43
C LEU A 6 6.14 13.79 -20.14
N GLY A 7 6.25 12.78 -19.26
CA GLY A 7 5.11 12.08 -18.69
C GLY A 7 4.29 12.95 -17.72
N SER A 8 3.08 12.49 -17.37
CA SER A 8 2.22 13.21 -16.42
C SER A 8 2.86 13.29 -15.02
N ASP A 9 3.57 12.24 -14.60
CA ASP A 9 4.33 12.19 -13.35
C ASP A 9 5.46 13.22 -13.32
N GLU A 10 6.22 13.34 -14.41
CA GLU A 10 7.30 14.32 -14.53
C GLU A 10 6.77 15.76 -14.53
N LEU A 11 5.68 16.03 -15.24
CA LEU A 11 5.02 17.34 -15.24
C LEU A 11 4.48 17.70 -13.84
N LEU A 12 3.91 16.73 -13.11
CA LEU A 12 3.46 16.93 -11.74
C LEU A 12 4.63 17.18 -10.78
N ASN A 13 5.78 16.52 -10.99
CA ASN A 13 7.00 16.83 -10.24
C ASN A 13 7.46 18.27 -10.49
N LEU A 14 7.47 18.75 -11.74
CA LEU A 14 7.87 20.13 -12.06
C LEU A 14 6.96 21.18 -11.40
N VAL A 15 5.65 20.90 -11.28
CA VAL A 15 4.73 21.75 -10.52
C VAL A 15 5.10 21.74 -9.04
N TRP A 16 5.39 20.57 -8.48
CA TRP A 16 5.77 20.43 -7.07
C TRP A 16 7.09 21.14 -6.73
N GLU A 17 8.08 21.05 -7.62
CA GLU A 17 9.36 21.76 -7.54
C GLU A 17 9.24 23.28 -7.81
N GLN A 18 8.04 23.77 -8.14
CA GLN A 18 7.76 25.17 -8.50
C GLN A 18 8.55 25.64 -9.73
N VAL A 19 8.93 24.71 -10.62
CA VAL A 19 9.54 25.02 -11.92
C VAL A 19 8.48 25.54 -12.89
N VAL A 20 7.25 25.02 -12.78
CA VAL A 20 6.08 25.51 -13.51
C VAL A 20 4.91 25.76 -12.55
N ASP A 21 4.03 26.70 -12.87
CA ASP A 21 2.95 27.12 -11.97
C ASP A 21 1.77 26.12 -11.92
N PHE A 22 1.47 25.47 -13.05
CA PHE A 22 0.34 24.55 -13.19
C PHE A 22 0.58 23.52 -14.30
N SER A 23 -0.10 22.38 -14.19
CA SER A 23 -0.19 21.35 -15.22
C SER A 23 -1.61 20.79 -15.30
N VAL A 24 -1.91 20.05 -16.36
CA VAL A 24 -3.14 19.30 -16.55
C VAL A 24 -2.80 17.82 -16.61
N ALA A 25 -3.45 17.01 -15.79
CA ALA A 25 -3.26 15.56 -15.74
C ALA A 25 -4.57 14.87 -15.40
N ASP A 26 -4.69 13.59 -15.75
CA ASP A 26 -5.85 12.78 -15.41
C ASP A 26 -5.99 12.62 -13.89
N SER A 27 -7.23 12.58 -13.41
CA SER A 27 -7.52 12.50 -11.97
C SER A 27 -6.83 11.32 -11.26
N ASN A 28 -6.74 10.15 -11.90
CA ASN A 28 -6.04 8.98 -11.38
C ASN A 28 -4.53 9.22 -11.26
N GLU A 29 -3.91 9.92 -12.21
CA GLU A 29 -2.49 10.28 -12.18
C GLU A 29 -2.21 11.28 -11.06
N VAL A 30 -3.07 12.28 -10.88
CA VAL A 30 -2.94 13.25 -9.78
C VAL A 30 -3.02 12.55 -8.43
N VAL A 31 -4.03 11.70 -8.22
CA VAL A 31 -4.22 10.94 -6.96
C VAL A 31 -3.01 10.02 -6.68
N LEU A 32 -2.46 9.39 -7.72
CA LEU A 32 -1.25 8.57 -7.59
C LEU A 32 -0.02 9.37 -7.18
N ASN A 33 0.12 10.60 -7.68
CA ASN A 33 1.31 11.44 -7.45
C ASN A 33 1.23 12.29 -6.19
N GLN A 34 0.03 12.69 -5.74
CA GLN A 34 -0.17 13.45 -4.49
C GLN A 34 0.41 12.77 -3.25
N ARG A 35 0.55 11.44 -3.24
CA ARG A 35 1.20 10.72 -2.13
C ARG A 35 2.71 10.99 -2.02
N PHE A 36 3.37 11.25 -3.15
CA PHE A 36 4.80 11.57 -3.22
C PHE A 36 5.01 13.09 -3.10
N TYR A 37 4.07 13.85 -3.65
CA TYR A 37 4.09 15.30 -3.72
C TYR A 37 2.87 15.89 -2.99
N PRO A 38 2.83 15.84 -1.66
CA PRO A 38 1.62 16.18 -0.91
C PRO A 38 1.16 17.62 -1.12
N GLU A 39 2.07 18.55 -1.43
CA GLU A 39 1.77 19.95 -1.76
C GLU A 39 0.94 20.13 -3.05
N LEU A 40 0.91 19.13 -3.96
CA LEU A 40 0.10 19.21 -5.17
C LEU A 40 -1.38 19.29 -4.81
N SER A 41 -2.05 20.30 -5.37
CA SER A 41 -3.46 20.59 -5.12
C SER A 41 -4.24 20.66 -6.41
N VAL A 42 -5.42 20.04 -6.46
CA VAL A 42 -6.34 20.14 -7.60
C VAL A 42 -7.00 21.52 -7.55
N ALA A 43 -6.87 22.29 -8.63
CA ALA A 43 -7.50 23.60 -8.75
C ALA A 43 -8.98 23.49 -9.13
N PHE A 44 -9.28 22.81 -10.24
CA PHE A 44 -10.63 22.55 -10.73
C PHE A 44 -10.62 21.47 -11.82
N ASP A 45 -11.77 20.85 -12.06
CA ASP A 45 -11.95 19.91 -13.17
C ASP A 45 -12.15 20.66 -14.48
N ILE A 46 -11.41 20.28 -15.53
CA ILE A 46 -11.45 20.94 -16.84
C ILE A 46 -12.53 20.33 -17.75
N SER A 47 -12.90 19.08 -17.52
CA SER A 47 -13.94 18.38 -18.30
C SER A 47 -14.74 17.43 -17.42
N GLU A 48 -15.84 16.93 -17.97
CA GLU A 48 -16.54 15.77 -17.40
C GLU A 48 -15.64 14.53 -17.41
N ALA A 49 -15.97 13.55 -16.56
CA ALA A 49 -15.25 12.30 -16.46
C ALA A 49 -15.29 11.52 -17.78
N GLN A 50 -14.13 11.12 -18.28
CA GLN A 50 -13.99 10.33 -19.51
C GLN A 50 -13.50 8.92 -19.18
N PRO A 51 -14.08 7.87 -19.79
CA PRO A 51 -13.60 6.52 -19.60
C PRO A 51 -12.28 6.30 -20.34
N LEU A 52 -11.34 5.61 -19.69
CA LEU A 52 -10.13 5.11 -20.37
C LEU A 52 -10.48 3.99 -21.35
N ALA A 53 -9.81 4.00 -22.50
CA ALA A 53 -9.99 3.01 -23.56
C ALA A 53 -8.65 2.66 -24.19
N TRP A 54 -8.53 1.41 -24.68
CA TRP A 54 -7.40 1.02 -25.51
C TRP A 54 -7.59 1.53 -26.94
N ALA A 55 -6.56 2.19 -27.47
CA ALA A 55 -6.53 2.64 -28.85
C ALA A 55 -5.91 1.57 -29.76
N PHE A 56 -6.50 1.38 -30.94
CA PHE A 56 -6.02 0.45 -31.97
C PHE A 56 -5.83 1.21 -33.28
N PRO A 57 -4.85 0.82 -34.13
CA PRO A 57 -4.72 1.35 -35.47
C PRO A 57 -6.01 1.15 -36.27
N LYS A 58 -6.41 2.16 -37.06
CA LYS A 58 -7.54 2.02 -37.97
C LYS A 58 -7.17 1.03 -39.07
N SER A 59 -7.92 -0.06 -39.16
CA SER A 59 -7.71 -1.15 -40.12
C SER A 59 -9.05 -1.73 -40.56
N ASP A 60 -9.09 -2.34 -41.74
CA ASP A 60 -10.24 -3.12 -42.20
C ASP A 60 -10.33 -4.48 -41.48
N ASP A 61 -9.21 -4.95 -40.90
CA ASP A 61 -9.16 -6.11 -40.01
C ASP A 61 -9.40 -5.67 -38.55
N ASP A 62 -10.55 -6.06 -38.00
CA ASP A 62 -10.98 -5.75 -36.64
C ASP A 62 -10.84 -6.94 -35.67
N SER A 63 -10.15 -8.02 -36.07
CA SER A 63 -10.03 -9.25 -35.26
C SER A 63 -9.41 -9.00 -33.89
N LEU A 64 -8.33 -8.22 -33.81
CA LEU A 64 -7.69 -7.84 -32.55
C LEU A 64 -8.59 -6.94 -31.70
N TYR A 65 -9.25 -5.96 -32.31
CA TYR A 65 -10.18 -5.07 -31.62
C TYR A 65 -11.33 -5.86 -30.98
N LYS A 66 -11.92 -6.80 -31.73
CA LYS A 66 -12.99 -7.68 -31.23
C LYS A 66 -12.50 -8.53 -30.07
N ALA A 67 -11.34 -9.18 -30.20
CA ALA A 67 -10.76 -9.99 -29.14
C ALA A 67 -10.48 -9.18 -27.86
N ALA A 68 -9.96 -7.96 -28.00
CA ALA A 68 -9.71 -7.06 -26.87
C ALA A 68 -11.02 -6.58 -26.21
N SER A 69 -12.03 -6.24 -27.00
CA SER A 69 -13.35 -5.84 -26.51
C SER A 69 -14.03 -6.97 -25.73
N ASP A 70 -13.99 -8.19 -26.26
CA ASP A 70 -14.51 -9.39 -25.58
C ASP A 70 -13.74 -9.69 -24.29
N PHE A 71 -12.42 -9.50 -24.30
CA PHE A 71 -11.58 -9.62 -23.12
C PHE A 71 -11.99 -8.63 -22.01
N ILE A 72 -12.08 -7.34 -22.33
CA ILE A 72 -12.48 -6.30 -21.34
C ILE A 72 -13.91 -6.54 -20.86
N HIS A 73 -14.84 -6.92 -21.76
CA HIS A 73 -16.21 -7.24 -21.37
C HIS A 73 -16.26 -8.43 -20.40
N ARG A 74 -15.48 -9.47 -20.65
CA ARG A 74 -15.38 -10.64 -19.78
C ARG A 74 -14.77 -10.29 -18.42
N MET A 75 -13.70 -9.49 -18.38
CA MET A 75 -13.10 -9.02 -17.12
C MET A 75 -14.06 -8.17 -16.28
N LYS A 76 -14.83 -7.28 -16.94
CA LYS A 76 -15.88 -6.50 -16.27
C LYS A 76 -16.98 -7.39 -15.72
N LYS A 77 -17.45 -8.34 -16.54
CA LYS A 77 -18.51 -9.27 -16.14
C LYS A 77 -18.10 -10.22 -15.01
N SER A 78 -16.82 -10.61 -14.96
CA SER A 78 -16.30 -11.44 -13.87
C SER A 78 -15.95 -10.67 -12.60
N GLY A 79 -15.85 -9.33 -12.66
CA GLY A 79 -15.38 -8.48 -11.56
C GLY A 79 -13.87 -8.49 -11.37
N GLU A 80 -13.11 -9.18 -12.25
CA GLU A 80 -11.65 -9.18 -12.22
C GLU A 80 -11.07 -7.78 -12.47
N LEU A 81 -11.71 -6.98 -13.33
CA LEU A 81 -11.26 -5.61 -13.58
C LEU A 81 -11.42 -4.73 -12.33
N ASP A 82 -12.55 -4.85 -11.63
CA ASP A 82 -12.79 -4.08 -10.40
C ASP A 82 -11.80 -4.50 -9.32
N THR A 83 -11.52 -5.80 -9.21
CA THR A 83 -10.47 -6.33 -8.32
C THR A 83 -9.09 -5.77 -8.65
N LEU A 84 -8.77 -5.63 -9.94
CA LEU A 84 -7.51 -5.06 -10.41
C LEU A 84 -7.41 -3.58 -10.06
N ILE A 85 -8.45 -2.80 -10.35
CA ILE A 85 -8.51 -1.37 -10.02
C ILE A 85 -8.38 -1.19 -8.51
N GLU A 86 -9.13 -1.92 -7.71
CA GLU A 86 -9.06 -1.85 -6.25
C GLU A 86 -7.69 -2.26 -5.71
N ARG A 87 -7.05 -3.25 -6.33
CA ARG A 87 -5.68 -3.66 -5.98
C ARG A 87 -4.68 -2.52 -6.20
N TYR A 88 -4.80 -1.72 -7.26
CA TYR A 88 -3.80 -0.68 -7.56
C TYR A 88 -4.17 0.69 -6.98
N TYR A 89 -5.45 1.03 -6.89
CA TYR A 89 -5.94 2.38 -6.55
C TYR A 89 -6.71 2.45 -5.23
N GLY A 90 -7.25 1.33 -4.74
CA GLY A 90 -8.20 1.33 -3.60
C GLY A 90 -7.63 1.85 -2.27
N HIS A 91 -6.32 1.68 -2.04
CA HIS A 91 -5.65 2.21 -0.85
C HIS A 91 -5.18 3.67 -1.01
N ILE A 92 -5.33 4.26 -2.20
CA ILE A 92 -4.80 5.58 -2.55
C ILE A 92 -5.88 6.67 -2.38
N GLU A 93 -7.16 6.34 -2.59
CA GLU A 93 -8.28 7.29 -2.51
C GLU A 93 -8.46 7.94 -1.12
N LYS A 94 -7.87 7.38 -0.06
CA LYS A 94 -7.94 7.93 1.31
C LYS A 94 -6.75 8.85 1.62
N PHE A 95 -6.48 9.82 0.75
CA PHE A 95 -5.40 10.76 0.95
C PHE A 95 -5.56 11.59 2.23
N ASN A 96 -4.65 11.40 3.19
CA ASN A 96 -4.53 12.24 4.39
C ASN A 96 -3.28 13.11 4.26
N TYR A 97 -3.42 14.30 3.66
CA TYR A 97 -2.36 15.29 3.45
C TYR A 97 -1.44 15.47 4.68
N VAL A 98 -2.03 15.68 5.86
CA VAL A 98 -1.29 15.92 7.10
C VAL A 98 -0.53 14.66 7.55
N GLY A 99 -1.16 13.49 7.38
CA GLY A 99 -0.55 12.18 7.66
C GLY A 99 0.66 11.90 6.76
N THR A 100 0.51 12.09 5.45
CA THR A 100 1.58 11.86 4.46
C THR A 100 2.79 12.75 4.71
N ARG A 101 2.60 14.06 4.95
CA ARG A 101 3.71 14.97 5.29
C ARG A 101 4.44 14.55 6.56
N THR A 102 3.69 14.10 7.57
CA THR A 102 4.28 13.61 8.82
C THR A 102 5.06 12.31 8.62
N TYR A 103 4.54 11.41 7.78
CA TYR A 103 5.22 10.18 7.37
C TYR A 103 6.54 10.47 6.67
N ILE A 104 6.52 11.29 5.61
CA ILE A 104 7.73 11.68 4.86
C ILE A 104 8.76 12.33 5.78
N LYS A 105 8.33 13.21 6.70
CA LYS A 105 9.23 13.79 7.70
C LYS A 105 9.89 12.72 8.58
N HIS A 106 9.14 11.69 9.01
CA HIS A 106 9.69 10.60 9.80
C HIS A 106 10.59 9.68 8.97
N VAL A 107 10.30 9.45 7.69
CA VAL A 107 11.18 8.69 6.77
C VAL A 107 12.58 9.31 6.78
N HIS A 108 12.68 10.63 6.69
CA HIS A 108 13.98 11.31 6.69
C HIS A 108 14.61 11.45 8.08
N LYS A 109 13.82 11.50 9.17
CA LYS A 109 14.32 11.86 10.51
C LYS A 109 14.40 10.72 11.53
N ARG A 110 13.67 9.62 11.31
CA ARG A 110 13.56 8.51 12.28
C ARG A 110 13.97 7.18 11.66
N LEU A 111 13.50 6.89 10.44
CA LEU A 111 13.81 5.61 9.79
C LEU A 111 15.31 5.29 9.68
N PRO A 112 16.23 6.25 9.42
CA PRO A 112 17.65 5.94 9.29
C PRO A 112 18.27 5.32 10.54
N GLU A 113 17.72 5.57 11.73
CA GLU A 113 18.16 4.97 12.99
C GLU A 113 17.85 3.46 13.07
N TYR A 114 16.81 3.00 12.35
CA TYR A 114 16.28 1.64 12.46
C TYR A 114 16.33 0.86 11.14
N GLN A 115 16.73 1.49 10.04
CA GLN A 115 16.71 0.89 8.70
C GLN A 115 17.53 -0.41 8.64
N GLU A 116 18.77 -0.41 9.15
CA GLU A 116 19.61 -1.61 9.17
C GLU A 116 18.98 -2.76 9.96
N LEU A 117 18.22 -2.45 11.03
CA LEU A 117 17.50 -3.45 11.82
C LEU A 117 16.35 -4.06 11.02
N PHE A 118 15.59 -3.22 10.30
CA PHE A 118 14.55 -3.69 9.39
C PHE A 118 15.13 -4.55 8.26
N GLU A 119 16.21 -4.11 7.62
CA GLU A 119 16.90 -4.87 6.56
C GLU A 119 17.44 -6.22 7.05
N THR A 120 17.99 -6.24 8.26
CA THR A 120 18.52 -7.47 8.86
C THR A 120 17.41 -8.46 9.20
N ALA A 121 16.34 -7.99 9.85
CA ALA A 121 15.17 -8.83 10.14
C ALA A 121 14.48 -9.32 8.86
N ALA A 122 14.35 -8.44 7.86
CA ALA A 122 13.72 -8.78 6.59
C ALA A 122 14.51 -9.84 5.81
N ARG A 123 15.84 -9.76 5.79
CA ARG A 123 16.71 -10.81 5.22
C ARG A 123 16.55 -12.14 5.94
N GLN A 124 16.46 -12.13 7.28
CA GLN A 124 16.30 -13.35 8.08
C GLN A 124 14.97 -14.06 7.80
N TYR A 125 13.90 -13.32 7.52
CA TYR A 125 12.56 -13.86 7.32
C TYR A 125 12.06 -13.80 5.86
N GLU A 126 12.97 -13.56 4.90
CA GLU A 126 12.70 -13.56 3.46
C GLU A 126 11.53 -12.64 3.04
N MET A 127 11.54 -11.40 3.53
CA MET A 127 10.53 -10.39 3.21
C MET A 127 11.16 -9.07 2.76
N ASP A 128 10.35 -8.17 2.22
CA ASP A 128 10.79 -6.81 1.89
C ASP A 128 10.94 -5.97 3.17
N TRP A 129 12.11 -5.37 3.38
CA TRP A 129 12.38 -4.54 4.55
C TRP A 129 11.49 -3.31 4.61
N ARG A 130 11.07 -2.77 3.46
CA ARG A 130 10.20 -1.59 3.36
C ARG A 130 8.80 -1.92 3.83
N LEU A 131 8.32 -3.14 3.57
CA LEU A 131 7.05 -3.64 4.11
C LEU A 131 7.12 -3.74 5.64
N LEU A 132 8.22 -4.31 6.16
CA LEU A 132 8.41 -4.43 7.61
C LEU A 132 8.54 -3.05 8.30
N ALA A 133 9.24 -2.11 7.67
CA ALA A 133 9.32 -0.73 8.12
C ALA A 133 7.94 -0.04 8.09
N ALA A 134 7.13 -0.26 7.06
CA ALA A 134 5.76 0.25 6.97
C ALA A 134 4.86 -0.30 8.10
N VAL A 135 4.99 -1.58 8.45
CA VAL A 135 4.34 -2.18 9.62
C VAL A 135 4.77 -1.46 10.91
N GLY A 136 6.09 -1.30 11.13
CA GLY A 136 6.61 -0.59 12.30
C GLY A 136 6.14 0.87 12.40
N TYR A 137 5.92 1.54 11.25
CA TYR A 137 5.36 2.89 11.24
C TYR A 137 3.90 2.89 11.66
N GLN A 138 3.09 1.99 11.09
CA GLN A 138 1.67 1.88 11.44
C GLN A 138 1.48 1.54 12.93
N GLU A 139 2.39 0.76 13.51
CA GLU A 139 2.32 0.34 14.91
C GLU A 139 2.73 1.46 15.90
N SER A 140 3.85 2.15 15.63
CA SER A 140 4.46 3.05 16.62
C SER A 140 4.97 4.38 16.07
N HIS A 141 4.87 4.61 14.76
CA HIS A 141 5.59 5.67 14.06
C HIS A 141 7.10 5.61 14.30
N TRP A 142 7.62 4.37 14.36
CA TRP A 142 9.00 4.02 14.74
C TRP A 142 9.44 4.58 16.09
N ASN A 143 8.55 4.52 17.09
CA ASN A 143 8.87 4.96 18.44
C ASN A 143 9.11 3.73 19.34
N PRO A 144 10.36 3.42 19.74
CA PRO A 144 10.63 2.29 20.64
C PRO A 144 10.00 2.44 22.03
N GLY A 145 9.77 3.68 22.46
CA GLY A 145 9.08 4.01 23.71
C GLY A 145 7.54 3.91 23.63
N ALA A 146 6.96 3.50 22.49
CA ALA A 146 5.51 3.43 22.32
C ALA A 146 4.88 2.43 23.30
N ARG A 147 3.74 2.82 23.89
CA ARG A 147 2.96 2.03 24.84
C ARG A 147 1.47 2.30 24.62
N SER A 148 0.66 1.25 24.54
CA SER A 148 -0.80 1.40 24.48
C SER A 148 -1.45 1.19 25.86
N PRO A 149 -2.70 1.64 26.04
CA PRO A 149 -3.53 1.26 27.19
C PRO A 149 -3.80 -0.25 27.29
N THR A 150 -3.73 -0.98 26.16
CA THR A 150 -3.93 -2.43 26.08
C THR A 150 -2.67 -3.24 26.39
N GLY A 151 -1.54 -2.57 26.67
CA GLY A 151 -0.30 -3.22 27.15
C GLY A 151 0.66 -3.68 26.05
N VAL A 152 0.40 -3.38 24.77
CA VAL A 152 1.39 -3.55 23.69
C VAL A 152 2.47 -2.47 23.76
N ARG A 153 3.70 -2.81 23.36
CA ARG A 153 4.89 -1.95 23.50
C ARG A 153 5.89 -2.13 22.36
N GLY A 154 6.72 -1.10 22.14
CA GLY A 154 7.84 -1.16 21.22
C GLY A 154 7.50 -0.75 19.79
N ILE A 155 8.51 -0.81 18.91
CA ILE A 155 8.38 -0.41 17.51
C ILE A 155 7.29 -1.22 16.79
N MET A 156 7.24 -2.53 17.05
CA MET A 156 6.30 -3.47 16.41
C MET A 156 5.07 -3.79 17.28
N MET A 157 4.90 -3.07 18.40
CA MET A 157 3.75 -3.18 19.31
C MET A 157 3.39 -4.62 19.71
N LEU A 158 4.39 -5.38 20.14
CA LEU A 158 4.19 -6.76 20.57
C LEU A 158 3.43 -6.84 21.90
N THR A 159 2.45 -7.74 21.97
CA THR A 159 1.83 -8.12 23.25
C THR A 159 2.84 -8.86 24.12
N LEU A 160 2.61 -8.92 25.44
CA LEU A 160 3.48 -9.70 26.32
C LEU A 160 3.46 -11.20 25.96
N PRO A 161 2.29 -11.86 25.76
CA PRO A 161 2.26 -13.26 25.32
C PRO A 161 2.97 -13.50 23.98
N THR A 162 2.83 -12.58 23.03
CA THR A 162 3.54 -12.67 21.74
C THR A 162 5.04 -12.56 21.94
N ALA A 163 5.52 -11.63 22.76
CA ALA A 163 6.94 -11.49 23.05
C ALA A 163 7.53 -12.73 23.73
N GLU A 164 6.83 -13.30 24.72
CA GLU A 164 7.23 -14.55 25.38
C GLU A 164 7.30 -15.72 24.41
N TYR A 165 6.30 -15.87 23.53
CA TYR A 165 6.26 -16.91 22.50
C TYR A 165 7.44 -16.81 21.51
N LEU A 166 7.91 -15.59 21.22
CA LEU A 166 8.99 -15.32 20.26
C LEU A 166 10.37 -15.23 20.93
N GLY A 167 10.45 -15.32 22.27
CA GLY A 167 11.70 -15.15 23.01
C GLY A 167 12.21 -13.70 23.07
N VAL A 168 11.33 -12.71 22.88
CA VAL A 168 11.66 -11.28 23.02
C VAL A 168 11.71 -10.92 24.50
N SER A 169 12.92 -10.64 25.00
CA SER A 169 13.17 -10.34 26.42
C SER A 169 12.89 -8.88 26.78
N ASP A 170 13.15 -7.96 25.85
CA ASP A 170 12.80 -6.55 25.98
C ASP A 170 12.00 -6.07 24.76
N ARG A 171 10.74 -5.69 24.99
CA ARG A 171 9.85 -5.19 23.92
C ARG A 171 10.17 -3.76 23.48
N ILE A 172 10.86 -2.96 24.29
CA ILE A 172 11.22 -1.57 23.94
C ILE A 172 12.60 -1.48 23.29
N ASP A 173 13.37 -2.57 23.30
CA ASP A 173 14.58 -2.69 22.50
C ASP A 173 14.22 -2.75 21.00
N PRO A 174 14.71 -1.81 20.16
CA PRO A 174 14.36 -1.75 18.74
C PRO A 174 14.67 -3.04 17.98
N GLU A 175 15.84 -3.63 18.19
CA GLU A 175 16.29 -4.83 17.47
C GLU A 175 15.39 -6.03 17.79
N GLN A 176 15.16 -6.31 19.08
CA GLN A 176 14.29 -7.39 19.50
C GLN A 176 12.83 -7.16 19.09
N SER A 177 12.34 -5.92 19.18
CA SER A 177 10.97 -5.57 18.76
C SER A 177 10.78 -5.81 17.26
N ILE A 178 11.71 -5.32 16.43
CA ILE A 178 11.68 -5.46 14.97
C ILE A 178 11.82 -6.92 14.55
N SER A 179 12.82 -7.63 15.07
CA SER A 179 13.03 -9.05 14.75
C SER A 179 11.86 -9.93 15.18
N GLY A 180 11.30 -9.69 16.38
CA GLY A 180 10.11 -10.39 16.87
C GLY A 180 8.87 -10.10 16.01
N GLY A 181 8.63 -8.83 15.65
CA GLY A 181 7.54 -8.46 14.74
C GLY A 181 7.65 -9.12 13.37
N ALA A 182 8.86 -9.16 12.81
CA ALA A 182 9.13 -9.84 11.54
C ALA A 182 8.88 -11.35 11.63
N GLN A 183 9.37 -11.99 12.70
CA GLN A 183 9.12 -13.41 12.97
C GLN A 183 7.62 -13.71 13.08
N TYR A 184 6.89 -12.85 13.80
CA TYR A 184 5.46 -13.02 14.00
C TYR A 184 4.70 -12.92 12.67
N LEU A 185 5.02 -11.91 11.85
CA LEU A 185 4.42 -11.76 10.52
C LEU A 185 4.74 -12.96 9.61
N ALA A 186 5.99 -13.42 9.58
CA ALA A 186 6.39 -14.59 8.82
C ALA A 186 5.64 -15.86 9.27
N ASN A 187 5.45 -16.02 10.58
CA ASN A 187 4.64 -17.12 11.14
C ASN A 187 3.17 -17.04 10.71
N LEU A 188 2.60 -15.83 10.63
CA LEU A 188 1.24 -15.64 10.11
C LEU A 188 1.16 -15.97 8.62
N MET A 189 2.09 -15.49 7.79
CA MET A 189 2.15 -15.80 6.36
C MET A 189 2.22 -17.31 6.09
N LYS A 190 2.97 -18.07 6.91
CA LYS A 190 3.03 -19.54 6.85
C LYS A 190 1.70 -20.22 7.18
N ARG A 191 0.86 -19.59 8.01
CA ARG A 191 -0.46 -20.11 8.41
C ARG A 191 -1.55 -19.76 7.40
N ILE A 192 -1.34 -18.75 6.54
CA ILE A 192 -2.23 -18.48 5.41
C ILE A 192 -2.17 -19.66 4.44
N PRO A 193 -3.32 -20.17 3.93
CA PRO A 193 -3.34 -21.34 3.04
C PRO A 193 -2.43 -21.21 1.83
N GLN A 194 -1.70 -22.29 1.51
CA GLN A 194 -0.67 -22.30 0.46
C GLN A 194 -1.14 -21.92 -0.93
N ARG A 195 -2.43 -22.12 -1.23
CA ARG A 195 -3.03 -21.72 -2.51
C ARG A 195 -3.11 -20.21 -2.72
N ILE A 196 -3.08 -19.42 -1.64
CA ILE A 196 -3.16 -17.97 -1.71
C ILE A 196 -1.78 -17.41 -2.01
N GLN A 197 -1.60 -16.80 -3.17
CA GLN A 197 -0.31 -16.23 -3.57
C GLN A 197 -0.20 -14.77 -3.16
N ASP A 198 1.02 -14.24 -3.20
CA ASP A 198 1.23 -12.81 -3.10
C ASP A 198 0.66 -12.07 -4.32
N PRO A 199 0.21 -10.81 -4.14
CA PRO A 199 0.27 -10.02 -2.91
C PRO A 199 -0.85 -10.27 -1.89
N ASP A 200 -1.92 -11.02 -2.22
CA ASP A 200 -3.06 -11.24 -1.32
C ASP A 200 -2.68 -11.96 -0.03
N ARG A 201 -1.74 -12.91 -0.10
CA ARG A 201 -1.17 -13.60 1.06
C ARG A 201 -0.63 -12.60 2.09
N THR A 202 0.17 -11.63 1.65
CA THR A 202 0.71 -10.58 2.51
C THR A 202 -0.39 -9.75 3.15
N TRP A 203 -1.39 -9.29 2.39
CA TRP A 203 -2.48 -8.47 2.91
C TRP A 203 -3.35 -9.20 3.93
N LEU A 204 -3.65 -10.48 3.67
CA LEU A 204 -4.36 -11.33 4.62
C LEU A 204 -3.52 -11.57 5.88
N ALA A 205 -2.22 -11.81 5.76
CA ALA A 205 -1.34 -11.95 6.93
C ALA A 205 -1.29 -10.68 7.79
N LEU A 206 -1.26 -9.49 7.18
CA LEU A 206 -1.33 -8.22 7.90
C LEU A 206 -2.69 -7.99 8.58
N ALA A 207 -3.79 -8.38 7.94
CA ALA A 207 -5.10 -8.37 8.59
C ALA A 207 -5.11 -9.30 9.80
N ALA A 208 -4.56 -10.51 9.69
CA ALA A 208 -4.40 -11.44 10.81
C ALA A 208 -3.44 -10.93 11.90
N TYR A 209 -2.43 -10.13 11.55
CA TYR A 209 -1.55 -9.49 12.52
C TYR A 209 -2.34 -8.55 13.43
N ASN A 210 -3.26 -7.79 12.85
CA ASN A 210 -4.07 -6.81 13.58
C ASN A 210 -5.26 -7.42 14.34
N VAL A 211 -6.07 -8.25 13.68
CA VAL A 211 -7.33 -8.77 14.25
C VAL A 211 -7.22 -10.21 14.76
N GLY A 212 -6.09 -10.87 14.53
CA GLY A 212 -5.89 -12.29 14.83
C GLY A 212 -6.38 -13.21 13.71
N LEU A 213 -5.66 -14.33 13.51
CA LEU A 213 -5.96 -15.29 12.45
C LEU A 213 -7.38 -15.88 12.54
N GLY A 214 -7.89 -16.11 13.75
CA GLY A 214 -9.25 -16.68 13.93
C GLY A 214 -10.34 -15.79 13.34
N HIS A 215 -10.25 -14.47 13.59
CA HIS A 215 -11.19 -13.51 13.04
C HIS A 215 -10.98 -13.26 11.55
N LEU A 216 -9.73 -13.36 11.04
CA LEU A 216 -9.50 -13.38 9.59
C LEU A 216 -10.23 -14.55 8.93
N GLU A 217 -10.10 -15.76 9.48
CA GLU A 217 -10.78 -16.94 8.93
C GLU A 217 -12.30 -16.82 9.01
N ASP A 218 -12.83 -16.24 10.09
CA ASP A 218 -14.25 -15.91 10.17
C ASP A 218 -14.70 -14.94 9.05
N ALA A 219 -13.89 -13.94 8.71
CA ALA A 219 -14.18 -13.04 7.59
C ALA A 219 -14.15 -13.78 6.25
N ARG A 220 -13.18 -14.67 6.03
CA ARG A 220 -13.10 -15.51 4.81
C ARG A 220 -14.33 -16.42 4.67
N ILE A 221 -14.83 -16.98 5.77
CA ILE A 221 -16.09 -17.75 5.77
C ILE A 221 -17.27 -16.85 5.38
N ILE A 222 -17.36 -15.64 5.93
CA ILE A 222 -18.41 -14.69 5.55
C ILE A 222 -18.34 -14.35 4.06
N THR A 223 -17.13 -14.14 3.51
CA THR A 223 -16.89 -13.91 2.08
C THR A 223 -17.46 -15.06 1.24
N GLN A 224 -17.18 -16.32 1.60
CA GLN A 224 -17.74 -17.50 0.92
C GLN A 224 -19.26 -17.55 0.99
N ILE A 225 -19.85 -17.29 2.17
CA ILE A 225 -21.32 -17.28 2.36
C ILE A 225 -21.98 -16.24 1.44
N ARG A 226 -21.29 -15.14 1.16
CA ARG A 226 -21.75 -14.07 0.28
C ARG A 226 -21.42 -14.28 -1.19
N GLY A 227 -20.81 -15.41 -1.54
CA GLY A 227 -20.43 -15.75 -2.91
C GLY A 227 -19.17 -15.06 -3.43
N GLY A 228 -18.40 -14.39 -2.56
CA GLY A 228 -17.10 -13.81 -2.91
C GLY A 228 -15.96 -14.82 -2.81
N ASN A 229 -14.79 -14.43 -3.28
CA ASN A 229 -13.56 -15.20 -3.25
C ASN A 229 -12.82 -15.01 -1.91
N PRO A 230 -12.75 -16.01 -1.02
CA PRO A 230 -12.08 -15.90 0.29
C PRO A 230 -10.55 -15.83 0.22
N ASP A 231 -9.98 -15.98 -0.97
CA ASP A 231 -8.53 -16.02 -1.19
C ASP A 231 -8.01 -14.70 -1.79
N VAL A 232 -8.90 -13.73 -2.06
CA VAL A 232 -8.55 -12.40 -2.57
C VAL A 232 -8.80 -11.36 -1.48
N TRP A 233 -7.82 -10.48 -1.26
CA TRP A 233 -7.88 -9.45 -0.21
C TRP A 233 -9.08 -8.53 -0.40
N VAL A 234 -9.35 -8.07 -1.62
CA VAL A 234 -10.45 -7.15 -1.95
C VAL A 234 -11.79 -7.68 -1.41
N ASP A 235 -12.13 -8.92 -1.74
CA ASP A 235 -13.37 -9.56 -1.27
C ASP A 235 -13.37 -9.78 0.24
N VAL A 236 -12.25 -10.18 0.85
CA VAL A 236 -12.17 -10.37 2.31
C VAL A 236 -12.28 -9.02 3.05
N LYS A 237 -11.68 -7.96 2.52
CA LYS A 237 -11.69 -6.58 3.03
C LYS A 237 -13.11 -6.05 3.15
N GLU A 238 -13.94 -6.25 2.14
CA GLU A 238 -15.35 -5.84 2.16
C GLU A 238 -16.17 -6.52 3.25
N ASN A 239 -15.78 -7.75 3.62
CA ASN A 239 -16.54 -8.60 4.53
C ASN A 239 -16.03 -8.54 5.98
N LEU A 240 -14.79 -8.14 6.22
CA LEU A 240 -14.22 -7.92 7.55
C LEU A 240 -15.12 -7.06 8.47
N PRO A 241 -15.63 -5.88 8.06
CA PRO A 241 -16.51 -5.05 8.89
C PRO A 241 -17.80 -5.75 9.36
N LEU A 242 -18.23 -6.82 8.69
CA LEU A 242 -19.42 -7.58 9.06
C LEU A 242 -19.25 -8.35 10.36
N LEU A 243 -18.01 -8.64 10.80
CA LEU A 243 -17.72 -9.24 12.11
C LEU A 243 -18.17 -8.36 13.29
N SER A 244 -18.49 -7.09 13.05
CA SER A 244 -19.07 -6.21 14.07
C SER A 244 -20.61 -6.29 14.15
N ARG A 245 -21.26 -7.00 13.23
CA ARG A 245 -22.72 -7.08 13.11
C ARG A 245 -23.23 -8.43 13.60
N SER A 246 -24.17 -8.42 14.55
CA SER A 246 -24.73 -9.64 15.16
C SER A 246 -25.27 -10.66 14.16
N LYS A 247 -25.93 -10.20 13.09
CA LYS A 247 -26.41 -11.04 11.97
C LYS A 247 -25.31 -11.93 11.35
N TRP A 248 -24.05 -11.48 11.43
CA TRP A 248 -22.91 -12.14 10.80
C TRP A 248 -22.02 -12.83 11.83
N TYR A 249 -21.56 -12.14 12.88
CA TYR A 249 -20.62 -12.75 13.84
C TYR A 249 -21.23 -13.93 14.63
N SER A 250 -22.56 -13.98 14.78
CA SER A 250 -23.24 -15.13 15.41
C SER A 250 -23.14 -16.42 14.59
N LYS A 251 -22.74 -16.32 13.32
CA LYS A 251 -22.55 -17.46 12.41
C LYS A 251 -21.09 -17.90 12.29
N THR A 252 -20.18 -17.24 13.00
CA THR A 252 -18.75 -17.50 12.93
C THR A 252 -18.23 -18.13 14.21
N LYS A 253 -17.03 -18.73 14.15
CA LYS A 253 -16.49 -19.51 15.27
C LYS A 253 -16.01 -18.63 16.42
N HIS A 254 -15.40 -17.48 16.11
CA HIS A 254 -14.74 -16.63 17.09
C HIS A 254 -15.60 -15.42 17.49
N GLY A 255 -16.75 -15.21 16.83
CA GLY A 255 -17.73 -14.21 17.21
C GLY A 255 -17.30 -12.77 16.86
N TYR A 256 -17.69 -11.83 17.72
CA TYR A 256 -17.55 -10.40 17.46
C TYR A 256 -16.08 -9.98 17.29
N ALA A 257 -15.82 -9.17 16.26
CA ALA A 257 -14.56 -8.43 16.11
C ALA A 257 -14.78 -7.05 15.49
N ARG A 258 -13.86 -6.13 15.77
CA ARG A 258 -13.85 -4.78 15.18
C ARG A 258 -13.26 -4.79 13.77
N GLY A 259 -13.94 -5.43 12.83
CA GLY A 259 -13.40 -5.68 11.49
C GLY A 259 -13.12 -4.46 10.61
N ARG A 260 -13.46 -3.22 11.01
CA ARG A 260 -12.98 -2.02 10.30
C ARG A 260 -11.52 -1.69 10.60
N GLU A 261 -11.05 -1.99 11.81
CA GLU A 261 -9.67 -1.75 12.25
C GLU A 261 -8.63 -2.47 11.36
N PRO A 262 -8.74 -3.78 11.06
CA PRO A 262 -7.78 -4.46 10.19
C PRO A 262 -7.82 -3.97 8.74
N VAL A 263 -8.98 -3.53 8.25
CA VAL A 263 -9.08 -2.92 6.92
C VAL A 263 -8.25 -1.65 6.87
N HIS A 264 -8.45 -0.72 7.80
CA HIS A 264 -7.65 0.51 7.85
C HIS A 264 -6.16 0.23 8.08
N TYR A 265 -5.84 -0.73 8.93
CA TYR A 265 -4.47 -1.14 9.23
C TYR A 265 -3.72 -1.59 7.96
N VAL A 266 -4.31 -2.50 7.18
CA VAL A 266 -3.70 -3.00 5.94
C VAL A 266 -3.57 -1.89 4.90
N GLU A 267 -4.62 -1.09 4.69
CA GLU A 267 -4.59 -0.05 3.66
C GLU A 267 -3.56 1.04 3.98
N ASN A 268 -3.41 1.44 5.25
CA ASN A 268 -2.36 2.37 5.66
C ASN A 268 -0.95 1.80 5.43
N ILE A 269 -0.72 0.52 5.75
CA ILE A 269 0.58 -0.13 5.53
C ILE A 269 0.91 -0.18 4.05
N ARG A 270 -0.08 -0.46 3.18
CA ARG A 270 0.10 -0.42 1.72
C ARG A 270 0.51 0.98 1.26
N SER A 271 -0.15 2.02 1.75
CA SER A 271 0.23 3.40 1.43
C SER A 271 1.66 3.75 1.89
N TYR A 272 2.04 3.38 3.12
CA TYR A 272 3.39 3.61 3.62
C TYR A 272 4.44 2.82 2.82
N TYR A 273 4.15 1.55 2.51
CA TYR A 273 5.03 0.69 1.74
C TYR A 273 5.27 1.23 0.32
N ASP A 274 4.22 1.67 -0.37
CA ASP A 274 4.34 2.27 -1.70
C ASP A 274 5.18 3.54 -1.67
N ILE A 275 4.93 4.43 -0.71
CA ILE A 275 5.70 5.68 -0.54
C ILE A 275 7.17 5.35 -0.28
N LEU A 276 7.46 4.44 0.64
CA LEU A 276 8.83 4.08 0.99
C LEU A 276 9.57 3.39 -0.15
N THR A 277 8.87 2.55 -0.92
CA THR A 277 9.42 1.89 -2.11
C THR A 277 9.84 2.93 -3.15
N TRP A 278 8.99 3.92 -3.40
CA TRP A 278 9.30 5.01 -4.32
C TRP A 278 10.50 5.85 -3.86
N PHE A 279 10.58 6.23 -2.58
CA PHE A 279 11.74 6.98 -2.05
C PHE A 279 13.05 6.18 -2.14
N ASP A 280 13.01 4.90 -1.76
CA ASP A 280 14.19 4.02 -1.83
C ASP A 280 14.66 3.81 -3.29
N GLU A 281 13.74 3.73 -4.25
CA GLU A 281 14.07 3.67 -5.67
C GLU A 281 14.64 4.98 -6.22
N GLN A 282 14.09 6.13 -5.81
CA GLN A 282 14.62 7.46 -6.13
C GLN A 282 16.06 7.63 -5.60
N ASP A 283 16.31 7.31 -4.33
CA ASP A 283 17.63 7.41 -3.72
C ASP A 283 18.65 6.51 -4.43
N LYS A 284 18.26 5.27 -4.78
CA LYS A 284 19.10 4.36 -5.56
C LYS A 284 19.40 4.91 -6.95
N ASN A 285 18.43 5.52 -7.62
CA ASN A 285 18.63 6.12 -8.94
C ASN A 285 19.55 7.34 -8.89
N VAL A 286 19.44 8.18 -7.86
CA VAL A 286 20.35 9.33 -7.63
C VAL A 286 21.78 8.85 -7.37
N ILE A 287 21.94 7.80 -6.56
CA ILE A 287 23.26 7.20 -6.27
C ILE A 287 23.86 6.52 -7.51
N ALA A 288 23.04 5.84 -8.32
CA ALA A 288 23.48 5.11 -9.50
C ALA A 288 23.81 6.04 -10.69
N TYR A 289 23.10 7.15 -10.85
CA TYR A 289 23.24 8.08 -11.99
C TYR A 289 23.26 9.56 -11.57
N PRO A 290 24.29 10.01 -10.82
CA PRO A 290 24.34 11.36 -10.27
C PRO A 290 24.36 12.49 -11.32
N GLU A 291 24.82 12.22 -12.55
CA GLU A 291 24.87 13.22 -13.63
C GLU A 291 23.55 13.35 -14.43
N GLN A 292 22.65 12.37 -14.37
CA GLN A 292 21.40 12.39 -15.16
C GLN A 292 20.30 13.24 -14.50
N GLY A 293 20.17 13.20 -13.17
CA GLY A 293 19.17 14.02 -12.44
C GLY A 293 19.36 15.54 -12.62
N SER A 294 20.61 16.00 -12.82
CA SER A 294 20.90 17.41 -13.10
C SER A 294 20.71 17.80 -14.58
N ASN A 295 20.91 16.86 -15.50
CA ASN A 295 20.90 17.13 -16.94
C ASN A 295 19.50 17.05 -17.57
N VAL A 296 18.58 16.23 -17.04
CA VAL A 296 17.18 16.19 -17.53
C VAL A 296 16.48 17.53 -17.28
N LEU A 297 16.65 18.12 -16.09
CA LEU A 297 16.11 19.43 -15.73
C LEU A 297 16.72 20.59 -16.57
N LYS A 298 18.02 20.54 -16.87
CA LYS A 298 18.68 21.56 -17.71
C LYS A 298 18.28 21.49 -19.19
N ASN A 299 18.02 20.29 -19.71
CA ASN A 299 17.64 20.13 -21.11
C ASN A 299 16.15 20.43 -21.35
N ALA A 300 15.27 20.11 -20.40
CA ALA A 300 13.85 20.47 -20.46
C ALA A 300 13.59 21.99 -20.34
N LEU A 301 14.56 22.74 -19.79
CA LEU A 301 14.50 24.19 -19.62
C LEU A 301 15.22 24.99 -20.72
N SER A 302 15.82 24.34 -21.72
CA SER A 302 16.35 25.06 -22.88
C SER A 302 15.19 25.50 -23.78
N PRO A 303 14.92 26.81 -23.95
CA PRO A 303 14.11 27.25 -25.06
C PRO A 303 14.91 26.91 -26.32
N ALA A 304 14.35 26.11 -27.21
CA ALA A 304 14.86 26.03 -28.57
C ALA A 304 14.92 27.45 -29.14
N LEU A 305 16.14 27.95 -29.34
CA LEU A 305 16.43 29.03 -30.28
C LEU A 305 16.53 28.43 -31.69
#